data_AF-A0A2N2E0A6-F1
#
_entry.id   AF-A0A2N2E0A6-F1
#
_cell.length_a   1.000
_cell.length_b   1.000
_cell.length_c   1.000
_cell.angle_alpha   90.00
_cell.angle_beta   90.00
_cell.angle_gamma   90.00
#
_symmetry.space_group_name_H-M   'P 1'
#
loop_
_entity.id
_entity.type
_entity.pdbx_description
1 polymer ?
#
loop_
_entity_poly.entity_id
_entity_poly.type
_entity_poly.pdbx_seq_one_letter_code
_entity_poly.pdbx_strand_id
1 'polypeptide(L)'
;MKGIKCPICLSISVIEDFNEGEMTKCSYCKAKYTVIKERLYGLVPHGKRIGSQEDLETLMFKECIEEFDNEYLLQIMKTITDELLLRCRKK
;
A
#
# COMPACT_ATOMS: atom_id res chain seq x y z
N MET A 1 -4.46 -2.00 -8.90
CA MET A 1 -5.60 -1.06 -9.02
C MET A 1 -5.43 0.02 -7.97
N LYS A 2 -5.44 1.29 -8.37
CA LYS A 2 -5.24 2.44 -7.46
C LYS A 2 -6.53 3.26 -7.34
N GLY A 3 -6.79 3.79 -6.14
CA GLY A 3 -7.97 4.60 -5.86
C GLY A 3 -7.67 6.09 -5.92
N ILE A 4 -8.41 6.84 -6.75
CA ILE A 4 -8.34 8.30 -6.81
C ILE A 4 -9.61 8.91 -6.26
N LYS A 5 -9.47 9.79 -5.26
CA LYS A 5 -10.58 10.58 -4.72
C LYS A 5 -10.76 11.87 -5.53
N CYS A 6 -11.95 12.06 -6.11
CA CYS A 6 -12.27 13.29 -6.82
C CYS A 6 -12.32 14.49 -5.84
N PRO A 7 -11.61 15.60 -6.09
CA PRO A 7 -11.64 16.77 -5.21
C PRO A 7 -12.98 17.54 -5.26
N ILE A 8 -13.78 17.32 -6.30
CA ILE A 8 -15.05 18.06 -6.52
C ILE A 8 -16.23 17.33 -5.89
N CYS A 9 -16.41 16.03 -6.19
CA CYS A 9 -17.57 15.26 -5.73
C CYS A 9 -17.23 14.21 -4.67
N LEU A 10 -15.96 14.11 -4.25
CA LEU A 10 -15.46 13.20 -3.21
C LEU A 10 -15.62 11.70 -3.51
N SER A 11 -16.18 11.31 -4.65
CA SER A 11 -16.25 9.92 -5.11
C SER A 11 -14.86 9.33 -5.32
N ILE A 12 -14.69 8.04 -5.03
CA ILE A 12 -13.44 7.30 -5.30
C ILE A 12 -13.62 6.55 -6.63
N SER A 13 -12.73 6.81 -7.59
CA SER A 13 -12.65 6.07 -8.84
C SER A 13 -11.49 5.08 -8.76
N VAL A 14 -11.71 3.84 -9.19
CA VAL A 14 -10.66 2.82 -9.32
C VAL A 14 -10.13 2.88 -10.73
N ILE A 15 -8.83 3.10 -10.88
CA ILE A 15 -8.15 3.21 -12.18
C ILE A 15 -6.99 2.20 -12.19
N GLU A 16 -6.71 1.61 -13.35
CA GLU A 16 -5.67 0.58 -13.49
C GLU A 16 -4.29 1.14 -13.16
N ASP A 17 -3.95 2.29 -13.74
CA ASP A 17 -2.72 3.03 -13.45
C ASP A 17 -2.94 4.54 -13.65
N PHE A 18 -2.11 5.35 -12.98
CA PHE A 18 -2.01 6.78 -13.19
C PHE A 18 -0.64 7.29 -12.74
N ASN A 19 -0.17 8.36 -13.37
CA ASN A 19 1.07 9.04 -13.00
C ASN A 19 0.81 10.38 -12.29
N GLU A 20 1.74 10.82 -11.44
CA GLU A 20 1.74 12.19 -10.92
C GLU A 20 1.91 13.19 -12.08
N GLY A 21 1.13 14.26 -12.07
CA GLY A 21 1.05 15.24 -13.17
C GLY A 21 0.07 14.87 -14.28
N GLU A 22 -0.50 13.66 -14.28
CA GLU A 22 -1.45 13.23 -15.29
C GLU A 22 -2.82 13.91 -15.09
N MET A 23 -3.44 14.36 -16.18
CA MET A 23 -4.82 14.84 -16.15
C MET A 23 -5.78 13.67 -16.33
N THR A 24 -6.65 13.48 -15.35
CA THR A 24 -7.68 12.44 -15.38
C THR A 24 -9.08 13.05 -15.25
N LYS A 25 -10.10 12.26 -15.58
CA LYS A 25 -11.52 12.64 -15.53
C LYS A 25 -12.26 11.78 -14.52
N CYS A 26 -13.02 12.41 -13.62
CA CYS A 26 -13.85 11.68 -12.67
C CYS A 26 -14.92 10.85 -13.42
N SER A 27 -15.03 9.56 -13.11
CA SER A 27 -16.06 8.69 -13.69
C SER A 27 -17.48 9.11 -13.30
N TYR A 28 -17.64 9.80 -12.16
CA TYR A 28 -18.93 10.23 -11.61
C TYR A 28 -19.31 11.64 -12.06
N CYS A 29 -18.63 12.68 -11.58
CA CYS A 29 -18.99 14.08 -11.87
C CYS A 29 -18.42 14.61 -13.20
N LYS A 30 -17.64 13.80 -13.93
CA LYS A 30 -17.03 14.14 -15.22
C LYS A 30 -16.07 15.34 -15.19
N ALA A 31 -15.73 15.87 -14.02
CA ALA A 31 -14.73 16.92 -13.89
C ALA A 31 -13.33 16.41 -14.24
N LYS A 32 -12.52 17.29 -14.83
CA LYS A 32 -11.10 17.06 -15.11
C LYS A 32 -10.25 17.62 -13.97
N TYR A 33 -9.21 16.90 -13.60
CA TYR A 33 -8.27 17.33 -12.56
C TYR A 33 -6.91 16.67 -12.77
N THR A 34 -5.87 17.32 -12.27
CA THR A 34 -4.50 16.81 -12.34
C THR A 34 -4.21 16.00 -11.08
N VAL A 35 -3.58 14.84 -11.25
CA VAL A 35 -3.10 14.03 -10.14
C VAL A 35 -1.87 14.72 -9.54
N ILE A 36 -2.00 15.28 -8.34
CA ILE A 36 -0.92 16.06 -7.70
C ILE A 36 -0.07 15.17 -6.78
N LYS A 37 -0.60 14.05 -6.29
CA LYS A 37 0.12 13.13 -5.41
C LYS A 37 -0.59 11.79 -5.36
N GLU A 38 0.18 10.70 -5.46
CA GLU A 38 -0.33 9.38 -5.10
C GLU A 38 -0.46 9.28 -3.57
N ARG A 39 -1.69 9.06 -3.09
CA ARG A 39 -1.92 8.54 -1.73
C ARG A 39 -2.42 7.12 -1.88
N LEU A 40 -1.63 6.15 -1.45
CA LEU A 40 -2.08 4.77 -1.31
C LEU A 40 -3.17 4.76 -0.24
N TYR A 41 -4.43 4.71 -0.68
CA TYR A 41 -5.54 4.40 0.21
C TYR A 41 -5.54 2.88 0.39
N GLY A 42 -5.08 2.41 1.55
CA GLY A 42 -5.26 1.02 1.96
C GLY A 42 -6.75 0.71 2.02
N LEU A 43 -7.28 0.05 0.99
CA LEU A 43 -8.66 -0.42 0.98
C LEU A 43 -8.72 -1.66 1.88
N VAL A 44 -9.26 -1.49 3.08
CA VAL A 44 -9.45 -2.61 4.02
C VAL A 44 -10.74 -3.34 3.65
N PRO A 45 -10.73 -4.68 3.50
CA PRO A 45 -11.95 -5.45 3.27
C PRO A 45 -13.01 -5.20 4.36
N HIS A 46 -14.27 -5.05 3.96
CA HIS A 46 -15.39 -4.94 4.88
C HIS A 46 -15.45 -6.20 5.77
N GLY A 47 -15.24 -6.05 7.09
CA GLY A 47 -15.38 -7.13 8.06
C GLY A 47 -14.28 -7.22 9.12
N LYS A 48 -13.10 -6.62 8.88
CA LYS A 48 -12.03 -6.53 9.88
C LYS A 48 -12.10 -5.17 10.58
N ARG A 49 -12.47 -5.14 11.87
CA ARG A 49 -12.28 -3.94 12.72
C ARG A 49 -10.78 -3.82 12.99
N ILE A 50 -10.13 -2.90 12.28
CA ILE A 50 -8.75 -2.53 12.55
C ILE A 50 -8.78 -1.43 13.61
N GLY A 51 -8.18 -1.70 14.77
CA GLY A 51 -8.23 -0.80 15.94
C GLY A 51 -7.29 0.40 15.81
N SER A 52 -6.19 0.26 15.07
CA SER A 52 -5.14 1.27 14.91
C SER A 52 -4.41 1.15 13.57
N GLN A 53 -3.59 2.15 13.22
CA GLN A 53 -2.75 2.10 12.02
C GLN A 53 -1.67 1.00 12.10
N GLU A 54 -1.12 0.73 13.29
CA GLU A 54 -0.15 -0.36 13.51
C GLU A 54 -0.76 -1.75 13.23
N ASP A 55 -2.05 -1.93 13.55
CA ASP A 55 -2.78 -3.17 13.25
C ASP A 55 -2.92 -3.39 11.74
N LEU A 56 -3.07 -2.31 10.96
CA LEU A 56 -3.13 -2.38 9.49
C LEU A 56 -1.78 -2.77 8.89
N GLU A 57 -0.71 -2.12 9.35
CA GLU A 57 0.65 -2.39 8.88
C GLU A 57 1.07 -3.84 9.19
N THR A 58 0.70 -4.34 10.37
CA THR A 58 0.92 -5.73 10.77
C THR A 58 0.13 -6.71 9.90
N LEU A 59 -1.12 -6.39 9.55
CA LEU A 59 -1.94 -7.24 8.69
C LEU A 59 -1.37 -7.30 7.27
N MET A 60 -1.03 -6.15 6.68
CA MET A 60 -0.44 -6.08 5.34
C MET A 60 0.89 -6.83 5.27
N PHE A 61 1.70 -6.74 6.32
CA PHE A 61 2.95 -7.49 6.40
C PHE A 61 2.72 -9.02 6.41
N LYS A 62 1.72 -9.49 7.15
CA LYS A 62 1.35 -10.92 7.16
C LYS A 62 0.88 -11.40 5.79
N GLU A 63 -0.04 -10.67 5.17
CA GLU A 63 -0.57 -11.03 3.84
C GLU A 63 0.55 -11.04 2.79
N CYS A 64 1.51 -10.10 2.87
CA CYS A 64 2.70 -10.08 2.02
C CYS A 64 3.60 -11.31 2.21
N ILE A 65 3.82 -11.76 3.46
CA ILE A 65 4.62 -12.96 3.75
C ILE A 65 3.96 -14.23 3.19
N GLU A 66 2.63 -14.33 3.23
CA GLU A 66 1.88 -15.49 2.73
C GLU A 66 2.03 -15.70 1.21
N GLU A 67 2.39 -14.66 0.46
CA GLU A 67 2.63 -14.73 -0.99
C GLU A 67 4.05 -15.20 -1.34
N PHE A 68 4.97 -15.24 -0.38
CA PHE A 68 6.36 -15.63 -0.64
C PHE A 68 6.53 -17.15 -0.68
N ASP A 69 7.33 -17.63 -1.65
CA ASP A 69 7.75 -19.02 -1.67
C ASP A 69 8.80 -19.32 -0.58
N ASN A 70 9.01 -20.61 -0.31
CA ASN A 70 9.91 -21.08 0.74
C ASN A 70 11.36 -20.63 0.53
N GLU A 71 11.84 -20.53 -0.71
CA GLU A 71 13.21 -20.15 -1.01
C GLU A 71 13.44 -18.67 -0.69
N TYR A 72 12.50 -17.83 -1.11
CA TYR A 72 12.51 -16.40 -0.83
C TYR A 72 12.39 -16.10 0.66
N LEU A 73 11.54 -16.83 1.40
CA LEU A 73 11.44 -16.72 2.85
C LEU A 73 12.76 -17.04 3.56
N LEU A 74 13.47 -18.08 3.12
CA LEU A 74 14.79 -18.43 3.67
C LEU A 74 15.83 -17.34 3.41
N GLN A 75 15.80 -16.71 2.23
CA GLN A 75 16.69 -15.59 1.91
C GLN A 75 16.41 -14.35 2.77
N ILE A 76 15.14 -14.02 2.99
CA ILE A 76 14.74 -12.93 3.89
C ILE A 76 15.22 -13.22 5.31
N MET A 77 14.97 -14.43 5.82
CA MET A 77 15.40 -14.83 7.17
C MET A 77 16.92 -14.72 7.35
N LYS A 78 17.70 -15.18 6.37
CA LYS A 78 19.16 -15.05 6.39
C LYS A 78 19.58 -13.58 6.45
N THR A 79 19.01 -12.75 5.59
CA THR A 79 19.33 -11.31 5.50
C THR A 79 19.03 -10.58 6.82
N ILE A 80 17.86 -10.85 7.42
CA ILE A 80 17.47 -10.28 8.72
C ILE A 80 18.43 -10.74 9.81
N THR A 81 18.78 -12.03 9.83
CA THR A 81 19.67 -12.60 10.85
C THR A 81 21.07 -11.98 10.76
N ASP A 82 21.61 -11.82 9.56
CA ASP A 82 22.93 -11.22 9.33
C ASP A 82 22.96 -9.75 9.81
N GLU A 83 21.90 -8.98 9.52
CA GLU A 83 21.78 -7.59 9.96
C GLU A 83 21.63 -7.48 11.50
N LEU A 84 20.87 -8.37 12.12
CA LEU A 84 20.75 -8.42 13.58
C LEU A 84 22.09 -8.74 14.25
N LEU A 85 22.83 -9.73 13.74
CA LEU A 85 24.15 -10.07 14.23
C LEU A 85 25.13 -8.90 14.08
N LEU A 86 25.09 -8.19 12.94
CA LEU A 86 25.91 -7.00 12.72
C LEU A 86 25.63 -5.91 13.76
N ARG A 87 24.36 -5.64 14.06
CA ARG A 87 23.98 -4.63 15.07
C ARG A 87 24.37 -5.03 16.48
N CYS A 88 24.25 -6.31 16.82
CA CYS A 88 24.70 -6.82 18.12
C CYS A 88 26.21 -6.72 18.30
N ARG A 89 27.00 -6.88 17.23
CA ARG A 89 28.48 -6.72 17.26
C ARG A 89 28.93 -5.26 17.36
N LYS A 90 28.06 -4.30 17.06
CA LYS A 90 28.34 -2.85 17.14
C LYS A 90 27.97 -2.24 18.49
N LYS A 91 27.47 -3.05 19.44
CA LYS A 91 27.25 -2.68 20.84
C LYS A 91 28.37 -3.24 21.70
#